data_AF-A0A9J6ZAG7-F1
#
_entry.id   AF-A0A9J6ZAG7-F1
#
_cell.length_a   1.000
_cell.length_b   1.000
_cell.length_c   1.000
_cell.angle_alpha   90.00
_cell.angle_beta   90.00
_cell.angle_gamma   90.00
#
_symmetry.space_group_name_H-M   'P 1'
#
loop_
_entity.id
_entity.type
_entity.pdbx_description
1 polymer ?
#
loop_
_entity_poly.entity_id
_entity_poly.type
_entity_poly.pdbx_seq_one_letter_code
_entity_poly.pdbx_strand_id
1 'polypeptide(L)'
;MHFDYKIHYDFIKNRKKFYTASSLLVIIGLVSLLIFQMNLGIDFKSGTTMDAVADHGVTQAEVIEVLTGLGYDETPTVGGVNSERISVRFGEELTTDSMKAIQTALMTKFGDQIDFEVNVVSAELARELAVKTIWAILAASLLIMLYVMVRFEWRFALSANIAILYDCFVVVAIFSLFRLEVDLPFIAAVLTVLGYSINDKIVIFDRIRENLRFKPHKNEEQLAEIVNASIWQTMARNLYTVLTVFIVTLLIFLFGSESIRLFSLAILIGLVSGAYSTLCLASPLWFDLKKREKSKKPRAAAPSSKKEPVI
;
A
#
# COMPACT_ATOMS: atom_id res chain seq x y z
N MET A 1 -22.49 -7.45 -22.02
CA MET A 1 -21.87 -8.73 -21.61
C MET A 1 -22.50 -9.13 -20.28
N HIS A 2 -23.48 -10.03 -20.28
CA HIS A 2 -24.14 -10.50 -19.06
C HIS A 2 -23.28 -11.61 -18.45
N PHE A 3 -22.43 -11.26 -17.49
CA PHE A 3 -21.73 -12.26 -16.69
C PHE A 3 -22.68 -12.75 -15.59
N ASP A 4 -23.40 -13.81 -15.89
CA ASP A 4 -24.34 -14.47 -14.97
C ASP A 4 -23.57 -15.52 -14.15
N TYR A 5 -22.90 -15.07 -13.08
CA TYR A 5 -22.19 -15.97 -12.18
C TYR A 5 -23.19 -16.68 -11.26
N LYS A 6 -23.41 -17.98 -11.46
CA LYS A 6 -24.35 -18.83 -10.68
C LYS A 6 -24.04 -18.96 -9.17
N ILE A 7 -22.92 -18.44 -8.68
CA ILE A 7 -22.56 -18.42 -7.25
C ILE A 7 -22.09 -17.02 -6.87
N HIS A 8 -22.95 -16.25 -6.20
CA HIS A 8 -22.59 -14.96 -5.64
C HIS A 8 -22.24 -15.12 -4.15
N TYR A 9 -20.95 -14.98 -3.83
CA TYR A 9 -20.53 -14.80 -2.44
C TYR A 9 -21.17 -13.52 -1.88
N ASP A 10 -21.73 -13.62 -0.68
CA ASP A 10 -22.37 -12.50 0.01
C ASP A 10 -21.36 -11.78 0.93
N PHE A 11 -20.84 -10.67 0.43
CA PHE A 11 -19.87 -9.84 1.15
C PHE A 11 -20.51 -9.12 2.34
N ILE A 12 -21.76 -8.68 2.21
CA ILE A 12 -22.45 -7.92 3.25
C ILE A 12 -22.87 -8.80 4.43
N LYS A 13 -23.36 -10.01 4.17
CA LYS A 13 -23.69 -10.99 5.21
C LYS A 13 -22.46 -11.37 6.03
N ASN A 14 -21.31 -11.47 5.38
CA ASN A 14 -20.06 -11.90 6.01
C ASN A 14 -19.20 -10.74 6.55
N ARG A 15 -19.65 -9.48 6.44
CA ARG A 15 -18.87 -8.29 6.82
C ARG A 15 -18.29 -8.32 8.23
N LYS A 16 -19.00 -8.90 9.21
CA LYS A 16 -18.49 -9.00 10.58
C LYS A 16 -17.21 -9.85 10.65
N LYS A 17 -17.13 -10.93 9.87
CA LYS A 17 -15.93 -11.76 9.77
C LYS A 17 -14.77 -10.98 9.17
N PHE A 18 -15.05 -10.17 8.15
CA PHE A 18 -14.04 -9.29 7.54
C PHE A 18 -13.54 -8.24 8.53
N TYR A 19 -14.43 -7.56 9.26
CA TYR A 19 -14.03 -6.61 10.29
C TYR A 19 -13.19 -7.25 11.38
N THR A 20 -13.56 -8.45 11.84
CA THR A 20 -12.75 -9.19 12.81
C THR A 20 -11.36 -9.50 12.24
N ALA A 21 -11.27 -10.05 11.02
CA ALA A 21 -9.98 -10.36 10.40
C ALA A 21 -9.10 -9.12 10.19
N SER A 22 -9.67 -8.03 9.67
CA SER A 22 -8.94 -6.76 9.47
C SER A 22 -8.52 -6.13 10.80
N SER A 23 -9.37 -6.16 11.82
CA SER A 23 -9.03 -5.63 13.15
C SER A 23 -7.92 -6.45 13.81
N LEU A 24 -7.95 -7.78 13.66
CA LEU A 24 -6.87 -8.65 14.15
C LEU A 24 -5.54 -8.31 13.45
N LEU A 25 -5.55 -8.14 12.13
CA LEU A 25 -4.36 -7.74 11.38
C LEU A 25 -3.84 -6.37 11.85
N VAL A 26 -4.73 -5.40 12.07
CA VAL A 26 -4.36 -4.10 12.63
C VAL A 26 -3.71 -4.24 14.01
N ILE A 27 -4.29 -5.04 14.89
CA ILE A 27 -3.75 -5.28 16.24
C ILE A 27 -2.38 -5.95 16.15
N ILE A 28 -2.22 -7.00 15.34
CA ILE A 28 -0.94 -7.68 15.13
C ILE A 28 0.11 -6.69 14.60
N GLY A 29 -0.26 -5.86 13.63
CA GLY A 29 0.61 -4.83 13.09
C GLY A 29 1.02 -3.77 14.12
N LEU A 30 0.09 -3.34 14.97
CA LEU A 30 0.38 -2.38 16.04
C LEU A 30 1.34 -2.97 17.07
N VAL A 31 1.10 -4.21 17.49
CA VAL A 31 1.99 -4.93 18.41
C VAL A 31 3.38 -5.10 17.79
N SER A 32 3.43 -5.45 16.49
CA SER A 32 4.69 -5.53 15.74
C SER A 32 5.44 -4.20 15.75
N LEU A 33 4.77 -3.09 15.46
CA LEU A 33 5.38 -1.76 15.44
C LEU A 33 5.90 -1.32 16.82
N LEU A 34 5.24 -1.75 17.90
CA LEU A 34 5.68 -1.44 19.26
C LEU A 34 6.91 -2.26 19.68
N ILE A 35 6.95 -3.55 19.32
CA ILE A 35 8.01 -4.48 19.73
C ILE A 35 9.21 -4.41 18.79
N PHE A 36 8.96 -4.58 17.49
CA PHE A 36 9.99 -4.69 16.46
C PHE A 36 10.36 -3.34 15.86
N GLN A 37 9.51 -2.32 16.00
CA GLN A 37 9.70 -1.01 15.35
C GLN A 37 9.88 -1.15 13.82
N MET A 38 10.22 -0.04 13.16
CA MET A 38 10.56 -0.02 11.74
C MET A 38 12.06 -0.24 11.58
N ASN A 39 12.47 -1.13 10.66
CA ASN A 39 13.85 -1.21 10.24
C ASN A 39 14.13 -0.10 9.22
N LEU A 40 14.37 1.11 9.71
CA LEU A 40 14.65 2.27 8.88
C LEU A 40 16.01 2.12 8.18
N GLY A 41 16.02 2.27 6.86
CA GLY A 41 17.21 2.31 6.02
C GLY A 41 17.96 3.64 6.13
N ILE A 42 19.04 3.76 5.35
CA ILE A 42 19.97 4.90 5.42
C ILE A 42 19.29 6.25 5.18
N ASP A 43 18.22 6.28 4.38
CA ASP A 43 17.44 7.48 4.09
C ASP A 43 16.80 8.10 5.34
N PHE A 44 16.66 7.32 6.42
CA PHE A 44 16.02 7.74 7.67
C PHE A 44 16.94 7.58 8.90
N LYS A 45 18.12 6.98 8.74
CA LYS A 45 19.13 6.81 9.80
C LYS A 45 20.46 7.49 9.53
N SER A 46 20.59 8.19 8.40
CA SER A 46 21.86 8.63 7.79
C SER A 46 22.74 7.47 7.38
N GLY A 47 23.53 7.67 6.33
CA GLY A 47 24.37 6.63 5.75
C GLY A 47 24.76 6.91 4.31
N THR A 48 25.48 5.98 3.72
CA THR A 48 25.87 6.03 2.29
C THR A 48 25.49 4.73 1.61
N THR A 49 24.80 4.81 0.47
CA THR A 49 24.62 3.66 -0.43
C THR A 49 25.50 3.89 -1.66
N MET A 50 26.20 2.84 -2.08
CA MET A 50 26.99 2.82 -3.29
C MET A 50 26.53 1.65 -4.16
N ASP A 51 25.94 1.98 -5.30
CA ASP A 51 25.61 1.03 -6.34
C ASP A 51 26.68 1.12 -7.45
N ALA A 52 27.09 -0.03 -7.97
CA ALA A 52 28.10 -0.13 -9.02
C ALA A 52 27.69 -1.18 -10.06
N VAL A 53 28.04 -0.95 -11.32
CA VAL A 53 27.82 -1.91 -12.42
C VAL A 53 29.18 -2.24 -13.04
N ALA A 54 29.61 -3.49 -12.91
CA ALA A 54 30.83 -4.02 -13.51
C ALA A 54 30.57 -4.58 -14.91
N ASP A 55 31.63 -4.70 -15.72
CA ASP A 55 31.56 -5.26 -17.08
C ASP A 55 31.46 -6.79 -17.12
N HIS A 56 31.69 -7.46 -15.99
CA HIS A 56 31.65 -8.90 -15.87
C HIS A 56 30.99 -9.33 -14.56
N GLY A 57 30.65 -10.61 -14.47
CA GLY A 57 30.09 -11.18 -13.26
C GLY A 57 31.09 -11.15 -12.12
N VAL A 58 30.69 -10.58 -11.00
CA VAL A 58 31.47 -10.55 -9.76
C VAL A 58 30.81 -11.46 -8.72
N THR A 59 31.55 -11.82 -7.68
CA THR A 59 31.02 -12.58 -6.55
C THR A 59 30.95 -11.71 -5.30
N GLN A 60 29.95 -12.00 -4.44
CA GLN A 60 29.80 -11.30 -3.15
C GLN A 60 31.08 -11.40 -2.30
N ALA A 61 31.75 -12.55 -2.34
CA ALA A 61 32.99 -12.79 -1.60
C ALA A 61 34.14 -11.87 -2.05
N GLU A 62 34.30 -11.64 -3.35
CA GLU A 62 35.34 -10.75 -3.88
C GLU A 62 35.08 -9.29 -3.46
N VAL A 63 33.82 -8.86 -3.45
CA VAL A 63 33.48 -7.49 -3.00
C VAL A 63 33.72 -7.34 -1.49
N ILE A 64 33.39 -8.35 -0.68
CA ILE A 64 33.72 -8.37 0.76
C ILE A 64 35.24 -8.28 0.97
N GLU A 65 36.04 -8.99 0.18
CA GLU A 65 37.51 -8.93 0.25
C GLU A 65 38.02 -7.50 0.03
N VAL A 66 37.47 -6.79 -0.96
CA VAL A 66 37.84 -5.39 -1.24
C VAL A 66 37.43 -4.45 -0.09
N LEU A 67 36.20 -4.57 0.42
CA LEU A 67 35.67 -3.73 1.49
C LEU A 67 36.41 -3.95 2.83
N THR A 68 36.65 -5.20 3.19
CA THR A 68 37.40 -5.56 4.42
C THR A 68 38.85 -5.10 4.35
N GLY A 69 39.47 -5.12 3.16
CA GLY A 69 40.80 -4.53 2.94
C GLY A 69 40.86 -3.02 3.19
N LEU A 70 39.73 -2.32 3.10
CA LEU A 70 39.58 -0.91 3.41
C LEU A 70 39.04 -0.65 4.83
N GLY A 71 38.79 -1.69 5.61
CA GLY A 71 38.30 -1.60 6.99
C GLY A 71 36.77 -1.53 7.15
N TYR A 72 36.01 -1.84 6.08
CA TYR A 72 34.55 -1.92 6.14
C TYR A 72 34.08 -3.37 6.27
N ASP A 73 33.16 -3.64 7.19
CA ASP A 73 32.56 -4.97 7.43
C ASP A 73 31.14 -5.08 6.86
N GLU A 74 30.80 -4.18 5.92
CA GLU A 74 29.48 -4.15 5.31
C GLU A 74 29.30 -5.32 4.34
N THR A 75 28.11 -5.92 4.36
CA THR A 75 27.80 -7.05 3.48
C THR A 75 27.23 -6.53 2.16
N PRO A 76 27.98 -6.62 1.03
CA PRO A 76 27.50 -6.14 -0.25
C PRO A 76 26.48 -7.13 -0.80
N THR A 77 25.60 -6.66 -1.68
CA THR A 77 24.77 -7.55 -2.49
C THR A 77 25.21 -7.51 -3.94
N VAL A 78 25.31 -8.70 -4.53
CA VAL A 78 25.59 -8.86 -5.95
C VAL A 78 24.34 -9.40 -6.65
N GLY A 79 24.00 -8.81 -7.80
CA GLY A 79 22.86 -9.20 -8.62
C GLY A 79 23.03 -8.80 -10.09
N GLY A 80 21.97 -8.89 -10.88
CA GLY A 80 22.05 -8.72 -12.34
C GLY A 80 22.02 -10.06 -13.07
N VAL A 81 21.77 -10.04 -14.39
CA VAL A 81 21.58 -11.27 -15.18
C VAL A 81 22.87 -12.09 -15.22
N ASN A 82 24.01 -11.42 -15.17
CA ASN A 82 25.36 -11.98 -15.16
C ASN A 82 26.08 -11.77 -13.82
N SER A 83 25.38 -11.37 -12.75
CA SER A 83 25.99 -10.99 -11.45
C SER A 83 26.93 -9.78 -11.54
N GLU A 84 26.58 -8.81 -12.38
CA GLU A 84 27.40 -7.64 -12.71
C GLU A 84 27.11 -6.40 -11.85
N ARG A 85 26.03 -6.40 -11.06
CA ARG A 85 25.65 -5.27 -10.21
C ARG A 85 26.05 -5.50 -8.76
N ILE A 86 26.67 -4.50 -8.15
CA ILE A 86 27.09 -4.47 -6.76
C ILE A 86 26.30 -3.38 -6.05
N SER A 87 25.78 -3.66 -4.86
CA SER A 87 25.14 -2.67 -3.99
C SER A 87 25.72 -2.80 -2.59
N VAL A 88 26.19 -1.69 -2.02
CA VAL A 88 26.77 -1.64 -0.67
C VAL A 88 26.08 -0.54 0.13
N ARG A 89 25.66 -0.86 1.35
CA ARG A 89 25.06 0.09 2.29
C ARG A 89 25.98 0.27 3.48
N PHE A 90 26.37 1.50 3.73
CA PHE A 90 27.20 1.91 4.86
C PHE A 90 26.33 2.57 5.91
N GLY A 91 26.48 2.14 7.17
CA GLY A 91 25.75 2.71 8.31
C GLY A 91 26.16 4.14 8.71
N GLU A 92 27.11 4.73 8.00
CA GLU A 92 27.68 6.06 8.27
C GLU A 92 27.76 6.92 7.00
N GLU A 93 27.82 8.24 7.20
CA GLU A 93 28.06 9.20 6.12
C GLU A 93 29.54 9.11 5.69
N LEU A 94 29.80 8.45 4.56
CA LEU A 94 31.15 8.35 4.02
C LEU A 94 31.65 9.70 3.51
N THR A 95 32.91 10.00 3.82
CA THR A 95 33.58 11.18 3.26
C THR A 95 33.88 11.01 1.77
N THR A 96 34.07 12.11 1.04
CA THR A 96 34.46 12.09 -0.38
C THR A 96 35.72 11.27 -0.62
N ASP A 97 36.67 11.29 0.31
CA ASP A 97 37.92 10.53 0.18
C ASP A 97 37.70 9.04 0.41
N SER A 98 36.88 8.67 1.41
CA SER A 98 36.46 7.28 1.63
C SER A 98 35.73 6.71 0.42
N MET A 99 34.79 7.47 -0.16
CA MET A 99 34.03 7.06 -1.34
C MET A 99 34.96 6.84 -2.54
N LYS A 100 35.92 7.74 -2.77
CA LYS A 100 36.93 7.58 -3.84
C LYS A 100 37.85 6.39 -3.61
N ALA A 101 38.25 6.13 -2.38
CA ALA A 101 39.08 4.97 -2.04
C ALA A 101 38.36 3.66 -2.37
N ILE A 102 37.07 3.55 -2.00
CA ILE A 102 36.24 2.38 -2.32
C ILE A 102 36.07 2.24 -3.84
N GLN A 103 35.72 3.31 -4.55
CA GLN A 103 35.58 3.29 -6.01
C GLN A 103 36.87 2.82 -6.68
N THR A 104 38.00 3.38 -6.28
CA THR A 104 39.32 3.03 -6.84
C THR A 104 39.66 1.57 -6.58
N ALA A 105 39.40 1.06 -5.38
CA ALA A 105 39.67 -0.33 -5.03
C ALA A 105 38.78 -1.30 -5.83
N LEU A 106 37.50 -0.95 -6.04
CA LEU A 106 36.58 -1.72 -6.88
C LEU A 106 37.01 -1.70 -8.34
N MET A 107 37.39 -0.53 -8.89
CA MET A 107 37.93 -0.41 -10.26
C MET A 107 39.22 -1.20 -10.45
N THR A 108 40.10 -1.21 -9.44
CA THR A 108 41.36 -1.97 -9.49
C THR A 108 41.10 -3.48 -9.55
N LYS A 109 40.08 -3.98 -8.84
CA LYS A 109 39.76 -5.42 -8.78
C LYS A 109 38.91 -5.87 -9.98
N PHE A 110 37.96 -5.05 -10.42
CA PHE A 110 36.91 -5.43 -11.37
C PHE A 110 36.94 -4.66 -12.70
N GLY A 111 37.94 -3.79 -12.92
CA GLY A 111 38.16 -3.06 -14.17
C GLY A 111 37.76 -1.58 -14.11
N ASP A 112 38.30 -0.77 -15.03
CA ASP A 112 38.13 0.69 -15.02
C ASP A 112 36.77 1.19 -15.53
N GLN A 113 35.95 0.30 -16.12
CA GLN A 113 34.61 0.63 -16.63
C GLN A 113 33.55 0.21 -15.62
N ILE A 114 33.55 0.85 -14.46
CA ILE A 114 32.50 0.68 -13.45
C ILE A 114 31.75 1.99 -13.31
N ASP A 115 30.46 1.96 -13.61
CA ASP A 115 29.57 3.08 -13.33
C ASP A 115 29.15 3.02 -11.86
N PHE A 116 29.40 4.11 -11.13
CA PHE A 116 29.02 4.25 -9.72
C PHE A 116 27.88 5.24 -9.54
N GLU A 117 26.90 4.86 -8.75
CA GLU A 117 25.88 5.74 -8.19
C GLU A 117 26.04 5.77 -6.67
N VAL A 118 26.34 6.95 -6.12
CA VAL A 118 26.54 7.12 -4.68
C VAL A 118 25.50 8.06 -4.11
N ASN A 119 24.72 7.55 -3.16
CA ASN A 119 23.68 8.29 -2.48
C ASN A 119 24.07 8.45 -1.01
N VAL A 120 24.25 9.70 -0.58
CA VAL A 120 24.62 10.06 0.81
C VAL A 120 23.45 10.78 1.45
N VAL A 121 23.04 10.32 2.62
CA VAL A 121 21.97 10.94 3.39
C VAL A 121 22.49 11.35 4.76
N SER A 122 22.41 12.64 5.06
CA SER A 122 22.76 13.19 6.37
C SER A 122 21.62 13.01 7.38
N ALA A 123 21.95 13.04 8.68
CA ALA A 123 20.98 12.80 9.76
C ALA A 123 19.87 13.87 9.81
N GLU A 124 20.19 15.10 9.41
CA GLU A 124 19.21 16.19 9.32
C GLU A 124 18.24 15.96 8.17
N LEU A 125 18.77 15.60 7.00
CA LEU A 125 17.96 15.27 5.82
C LEU A 125 17.04 14.07 6.09
N ALA A 126 17.55 13.03 6.76
CA ALA A 126 16.78 11.87 7.18
C ALA A 126 15.58 12.23 8.06
N ARG A 127 15.78 13.11 9.05
CA ARG A 127 14.69 13.58 9.94
C ARG A 127 13.66 14.39 9.15
N GLU A 128 14.13 15.26 8.26
CA GLU A 128 13.25 16.09 7.43
C GLU A 128 12.40 15.22 6.49
N LEU A 129 13.00 14.20 5.86
CA LEU A 129 12.33 13.25 4.98
C LEU A 129 11.25 12.44 5.72
N ALA A 130 11.54 11.96 6.92
CA ALA A 130 10.56 11.25 7.75
C ALA A 130 9.32 12.12 8.05
N VAL A 131 9.54 13.38 8.44
CA VAL A 131 8.45 14.32 8.73
C VAL A 131 7.65 14.64 7.46
N LYS A 132 8.33 14.97 6.35
CA LYS A 132 7.69 15.24 5.06
C LYS A 132 6.86 14.07 4.56
N THR A 133 7.33 12.84 4.79
CA THR A 133 6.64 11.59 4.42
C THR A 133 5.31 11.45 5.15
N ILE A 134 5.30 11.66 6.47
CA ILE A 134 4.07 11.61 7.27
C ILE A 134 3.07 12.65 6.77
N TRP A 135 3.53 13.88 6.55
CA TRP A 135 2.68 14.95 6.00
C TRP A 135 2.16 14.63 4.60
N ALA A 136 2.97 14.02 3.73
CA ALA A 136 2.56 13.64 2.39
C ALA A 136 1.43 12.59 2.41
N ILE A 137 1.54 11.57 3.26
CA ILE A 137 0.50 10.53 3.41
C ILE A 137 -0.80 11.14 3.96
N LEU A 138 -0.71 12.00 4.99
CA LEU A 138 -1.88 12.67 5.56
C LEU A 138 -2.54 13.62 4.56
N ALA A 139 -1.75 14.40 3.83
CA ALA A 139 -2.25 15.30 2.79
C ALA A 139 -2.91 14.52 1.65
N ALA A 140 -2.29 13.42 1.17
CA ALA A 140 -2.86 12.56 0.14
C ALA A 140 -4.20 11.93 0.59
N SER A 141 -4.25 11.40 1.82
CA SER A 141 -5.48 10.88 2.42
C SER A 141 -6.58 11.95 2.48
N LEU A 142 -6.27 13.16 2.93
CA LEU A 142 -7.21 14.26 3.02
C LEU A 142 -7.70 14.70 1.64
N LEU A 143 -6.80 14.87 0.67
CA LEU A 143 -7.14 15.29 -0.69
C LEU A 143 -8.03 14.25 -1.38
N ILE A 144 -7.74 12.96 -1.22
CA ILE A 144 -8.60 11.89 -1.74
C ILE A 144 -9.96 11.91 -1.06
N MET A 145 -10.00 12.10 0.26
CA MET A 145 -11.27 12.23 0.99
C MET A 145 -12.10 13.40 0.46
N LEU A 146 -11.49 14.56 0.24
CA LEU A 146 -12.16 15.72 -0.35
C LEU A 146 -12.64 15.45 -1.78
N TYR A 147 -11.79 14.87 -2.63
CA TYR A 147 -12.15 14.50 -4.00
C TYR A 147 -13.35 13.54 -4.03
N VAL A 148 -13.31 12.46 -3.26
CA VAL A 148 -14.40 11.48 -3.18
C VAL A 148 -15.66 12.11 -2.58
N MET A 149 -15.51 13.02 -1.61
CA MET A 149 -16.65 13.73 -1.02
C MET A 149 -17.37 14.60 -2.04
N VAL A 150 -16.63 15.34 -2.87
CA VAL A 150 -17.20 16.17 -3.96
C VAL A 150 -17.80 15.30 -5.07
N ARG A 151 -17.12 14.21 -5.47
CA ARG A 151 -17.56 13.32 -6.55
C ARG A 151 -18.76 12.44 -6.16
N PHE A 152 -18.91 12.14 -4.86
CA PHE A 152 -19.93 11.24 -4.32
C PHE A 152 -20.70 11.85 -3.14
N GLU A 153 -20.67 11.20 -1.98
CA GLU A 153 -21.22 11.66 -0.70
C GLU A 153 -20.16 11.42 0.38
N TRP A 154 -20.23 12.15 1.49
CA TRP A 154 -19.28 12.02 2.62
C TRP A 154 -19.11 10.58 3.14
N ARG A 155 -20.16 9.73 3.05
CA ARG A 155 -20.12 8.33 3.49
C ARG A 155 -19.21 7.47 2.62
N PHE A 156 -19.23 7.71 1.31
CA PHE A 156 -18.33 7.06 0.37
C PHE A 156 -16.89 7.52 0.65
N ALA A 157 -16.69 8.82 0.87
CA ALA A 157 -15.38 9.38 1.20
C ALA A 157 -14.80 8.77 2.49
N LEU A 158 -15.58 8.70 3.55
CA LEU A 158 -15.13 8.13 4.83
C LEU A 158 -14.79 6.63 4.70
N SER A 159 -15.64 5.86 4.02
CA SER A 159 -15.42 4.42 3.84
C SER A 159 -14.21 4.12 2.95
N ALA A 160 -14.01 4.91 1.89
CA ALA A 160 -12.81 4.82 1.06
C ALA A 160 -11.56 5.17 1.86
N ASN A 161 -11.58 6.28 2.61
CA ASN A 161 -10.41 6.73 3.34
C ASN A 161 -9.98 5.72 4.42
N ILE A 162 -10.91 5.19 5.21
CA ILE A 162 -10.60 4.15 6.21
C ILE A 162 -9.95 2.92 5.54
N ALA A 163 -10.49 2.47 4.41
CA ALA A 163 -9.95 1.31 3.71
C ALA A 163 -8.56 1.58 3.09
N ILE A 164 -8.32 2.79 2.59
CA ILE A 164 -7.00 3.19 2.05
C ILE A 164 -5.96 3.28 3.15
N LEU A 165 -6.29 3.88 4.29
CA LEU A 165 -5.38 3.93 5.45
C LEU A 165 -5.07 2.52 5.96
N TYR A 166 -6.06 1.62 5.95
CA TYR A 166 -5.84 0.22 6.23
C TYR A 166 -4.83 -0.42 5.27
N ASP A 167 -4.91 -0.13 3.97
CA ASP A 167 -3.97 -0.67 2.97
C ASP A 167 -2.53 -0.21 3.22
N CYS A 168 -2.33 1.10 3.44
CA CYS A 168 -1.03 1.64 3.80
C CYS A 168 -0.50 1.02 5.10
N PHE A 169 -1.38 0.85 6.10
CA PHE A 169 -1.02 0.25 7.37
C PHE A 169 -0.59 -1.22 7.22
N VAL A 170 -1.27 -2.02 6.40
CA VAL A 170 -0.93 -3.44 6.16
C VAL A 170 0.49 -3.56 5.59
N VAL A 171 0.84 -2.70 4.63
CA VAL A 171 2.20 -2.67 4.06
C VAL A 171 3.23 -2.38 5.14
N VAL A 172 3.01 -1.33 5.94
CA VAL A 172 3.90 -0.94 7.05
C VAL A 172 4.01 -2.04 8.12
N ALA A 173 2.89 -2.66 8.48
CA ALA A 173 2.84 -3.72 9.48
C ALA A 173 3.64 -4.96 9.05
N ILE A 174 3.52 -5.37 7.79
CA ILE A 174 4.28 -6.52 7.26
C ILE A 174 5.77 -6.20 7.24
N PHE A 175 6.17 -5.00 6.83
CA PHE A 175 7.57 -4.59 6.84
C PHE A 175 8.16 -4.57 8.26
N SER A 176 7.40 -4.08 9.24
CA SER A 176 7.80 -4.15 10.65
C SER A 176 7.94 -5.59 11.14
N LEU A 177 6.97 -6.46 10.82
CA LEU A 177 6.92 -7.84 11.31
C LEU A 177 8.11 -8.67 10.81
N PHE A 178 8.48 -8.50 9.55
CA PHE A 178 9.61 -9.21 8.93
C PHE A 178 10.93 -8.43 9.02
N ARG A 179 10.95 -7.28 9.73
CA ARG A 179 12.13 -6.41 9.89
C ARG A 179 12.76 -6.01 8.54
N LEU A 180 11.92 -5.85 7.51
CA LEU A 180 12.34 -5.42 6.19
C LEU A 180 12.73 -3.95 6.21
N GLU A 181 13.77 -3.61 5.46
CA GLU A 181 14.28 -2.24 5.39
C GLU A 181 13.25 -1.30 4.75
N VAL A 182 13.17 -0.07 5.28
CA VAL A 182 12.32 1.00 4.76
C VAL A 182 13.16 2.20 4.36
N ASP A 183 13.05 2.56 3.09
CA ASP A 183 13.76 3.62 2.39
C ASP A 183 12.77 4.58 1.67
N LEU A 184 13.28 5.57 0.94
CA LEU A 184 12.43 6.49 0.17
C LEU A 184 11.62 5.79 -0.93
N PRO A 185 12.18 4.84 -1.70
CA PRO A 185 11.39 4.00 -2.60
C PRO A 185 10.19 3.36 -1.90
N PHE A 186 10.35 2.79 -0.70
CA PHE A 186 9.25 2.23 0.07
C PHE A 186 8.11 3.24 0.30
N ILE A 187 8.42 4.50 0.61
CA ILE A 187 7.40 5.55 0.77
C ILE A 187 6.68 5.83 -0.56
N ALA A 188 7.43 5.90 -1.66
CA ALA A 188 6.84 6.03 -2.99
C ALA A 188 5.94 4.84 -3.34
N ALA A 189 6.31 3.61 -2.95
CA ALA A 189 5.45 2.44 -3.11
C ALA A 189 4.16 2.55 -2.30
N VAL A 190 4.23 2.98 -1.03
CA VAL A 190 3.03 3.19 -0.19
C VAL A 190 2.10 4.24 -0.81
N LEU A 191 2.64 5.36 -1.30
CA LEU A 191 1.85 6.39 -2.00
C LEU A 191 1.26 5.88 -3.32
N THR A 192 1.99 5.03 -4.05
CA THR A 192 1.52 4.40 -5.29
C THR A 192 0.36 3.45 -5.02
N VAL A 193 0.48 2.62 -3.98
CA VAL A 193 -0.59 1.72 -3.50
C VAL A 193 -1.82 2.52 -3.11
N LEU A 194 -1.63 3.65 -2.41
CA LEU A 194 -2.70 4.57 -2.03
C LEU A 194 -3.50 5.02 -3.26
N GLY A 195 -2.81 5.47 -4.32
CA GLY A 195 -3.42 5.89 -5.59
C GLY A 195 -4.09 4.76 -6.38
N TYR A 196 -3.46 3.59 -6.46
CA TYR A 196 -4.07 2.43 -7.11
C TYR A 196 -5.30 1.92 -6.37
N SER A 197 -5.23 1.88 -5.04
CA SER A 197 -6.28 1.33 -4.19
C SER A 197 -7.57 2.16 -4.21
N ILE A 198 -7.48 3.49 -4.38
CA ILE A 198 -8.68 4.33 -4.50
C ILE A 198 -9.45 4.10 -5.80
N ASN A 199 -8.75 3.77 -6.91
CA ASN A 199 -9.39 3.55 -8.21
C ASN A 199 -10.47 2.46 -8.13
N ASP A 200 -10.16 1.32 -7.54
CA ASP A 200 -11.09 0.20 -7.42
C ASP A 200 -12.29 0.54 -6.51
N LYS A 201 -12.06 1.35 -5.47
CA LYS A 201 -13.13 1.84 -4.57
C LYS A 201 -14.10 2.74 -5.30
N ILE A 202 -13.58 3.69 -6.09
CA ILE A 202 -14.40 4.60 -6.92
C ILE A 202 -15.28 3.80 -7.88
N VAL A 203 -14.69 2.80 -8.54
CA VAL A 203 -15.38 1.89 -9.45
C VAL A 203 -16.59 1.22 -8.79
N ILE A 204 -16.40 0.57 -7.64
CA ILE A 204 -17.50 -0.12 -6.96
C ILE A 204 -18.53 0.89 -6.44
N PHE A 205 -18.07 2.01 -5.90
CA PHE A 205 -18.95 3.04 -5.34
C PHE A 205 -19.82 3.72 -6.40
N ASP A 206 -19.27 3.97 -7.59
CA ASP A 206 -20.05 4.47 -8.72
C ASP A 206 -21.10 3.44 -9.14
N ARG A 207 -20.75 2.15 -9.17
CA ARG A 207 -21.73 1.10 -9.47
C ARG A 207 -22.82 0.95 -8.41
N ILE A 208 -22.48 1.05 -7.13
CA ILE A 208 -23.45 1.09 -6.02
C ILE A 208 -24.40 2.27 -6.20
N ARG A 209 -23.86 3.46 -6.47
CA ARG A 209 -24.66 4.68 -6.69
C ARG A 209 -25.58 4.54 -7.89
N GLU A 210 -25.08 3.98 -8.99
CA GLU A 210 -25.86 3.71 -10.20
C GLU A 210 -27.02 2.75 -9.90
N ASN A 211 -26.75 1.60 -9.29
CA ASN A 211 -27.79 0.63 -8.96
C ASN A 211 -28.84 1.17 -7.98
N LEU A 212 -28.45 2.05 -7.05
CA LEU A 212 -29.40 2.73 -6.14
C LEU A 212 -30.34 3.71 -6.85
N ARG A 213 -29.91 4.29 -7.98
CA ARG A 213 -30.78 5.17 -8.80
C ARG A 213 -31.86 4.38 -9.52
N PHE A 214 -31.54 3.17 -10.01
CA PHE A 214 -32.47 2.33 -10.74
C PHE A 214 -33.33 1.42 -9.86
N LYS A 215 -32.83 1.04 -8.67
CA LYS A 215 -33.54 0.19 -7.71
C LYS A 215 -33.60 0.89 -6.34
N PRO A 216 -34.70 1.59 -6.02
CA PRO A 216 -34.88 2.14 -4.68
C PRO A 216 -35.00 1.00 -3.66
N HIS A 217 -34.25 1.10 -2.56
CA HIS A 217 -34.24 0.11 -1.51
C HIS A 217 -35.22 0.49 -0.39
N LYS A 218 -36.10 -0.43 -0.02
CA LYS A 218 -37.06 -0.27 1.09
C LYS A 218 -36.48 -0.78 2.40
N ASN A 219 -35.85 -1.96 2.36
CA ASN A 219 -35.33 -2.66 3.54
C ASN A 219 -33.80 -2.85 3.47
N GLU A 220 -33.20 -3.29 4.58
CA GLU A 220 -31.75 -3.52 4.69
C GLU A 220 -31.27 -4.65 3.76
N GLU A 221 -32.05 -5.71 3.61
CA GLU A 221 -31.73 -6.84 2.73
C GLU A 221 -31.61 -6.40 1.27
N GLN A 222 -32.52 -5.53 0.81
CA GLN A 222 -32.46 -4.98 -0.54
C GLN A 222 -31.23 -4.08 -0.74
N LEU A 223 -30.84 -3.33 0.29
CA LEU A 223 -29.60 -2.54 0.24
C LEU A 223 -28.36 -3.46 0.17
N ALA A 224 -28.35 -4.55 0.93
CA ALA A 224 -27.29 -5.54 0.90
C ALA A 224 -27.19 -6.24 -0.47
N GLU A 225 -28.32 -6.61 -1.06
CA GLU A 225 -28.42 -7.18 -2.40
C GLU A 225 -27.85 -6.22 -3.45
N ILE A 226 -28.22 -4.93 -3.39
CA ILE A 226 -27.69 -3.92 -4.31
C ILE A 226 -26.17 -3.80 -4.20
N VAL A 227 -25.62 -3.78 -2.98
CA VAL A 227 -24.16 -3.69 -2.80
C VAL A 227 -23.45 -4.94 -3.31
N ASN A 228 -23.96 -6.14 -2.98
CA ASN A 228 -23.40 -7.40 -3.48
C ASN A 228 -23.47 -7.49 -5.01
N ALA A 229 -24.60 -7.13 -5.62
CA ALA A 229 -24.75 -7.09 -7.07
C ALA A 229 -23.76 -6.11 -7.71
N SER A 230 -23.55 -4.95 -7.08
CA SER A 230 -22.59 -3.95 -7.57
C SER A 230 -21.16 -4.48 -7.54
N ILE A 231 -20.77 -5.14 -6.44
CA ILE A 231 -19.45 -5.79 -6.30
C ILE A 231 -19.24 -6.79 -7.43
N TRP A 232 -20.19 -7.70 -7.64
CA TRP A 232 -20.09 -8.75 -8.66
C TRP A 232 -20.07 -8.21 -10.09
N GLN A 233 -20.85 -7.16 -10.38
CA GLN A 233 -20.85 -6.50 -11.69
C GLN A 233 -19.51 -5.86 -12.03
N THR A 234 -18.76 -5.39 -11.02
CA THR A 234 -17.44 -4.76 -11.21
C THR A 234 -16.26 -5.71 -10.99
N MET A 235 -16.50 -6.94 -10.50
CA MET A 235 -15.46 -7.86 -10.06
C MET A 235 -14.44 -8.17 -11.15
N ALA A 236 -14.90 -8.50 -12.37
CA ALA A 236 -14.01 -8.83 -13.48
C ALA A 236 -13.06 -7.67 -13.81
N ARG A 237 -13.57 -6.43 -13.84
CA ARG A 237 -12.75 -5.25 -14.09
C ARG A 237 -11.69 -5.08 -13.01
N ASN A 238 -12.10 -5.10 -11.74
CA ASN A 238 -11.18 -4.91 -10.61
C ASN A 238 -10.11 -6.01 -10.57
N LEU A 239 -10.50 -7.26 -10.84
CA LEU A 239 -9.56 -8.37 -10.88
C LEU A 239 -8.54 -8.17 -12.01
N TYR A 240 -8.97 -7.76 -13.20
CA TYR A 240 -8.05 -7.53 -14.32
C TYR A 240 -7.10 -6.36 -14.06
N THR A 241 -7.57 -5.25 -13.49
CA THR A 241 -6.71 -4.09 -13.19
C THR A 241 -5.68 -4.42 -12.12
N VAL A 242 -6.04 -5.20 -11.10
CA VAL A 242 -5.09 -5.63 -10.06
C VAL A 242 -4.12 -6.67 -10.61
N LEU A 243 -4.61 -7.68 -11.35
CA LEU A 243 -3.76 -8.77 -11.84
C LEU A 243 -2.71 -8.30 -12.84
N THR A 244 -3.03 -7.35 -13.74
CA THR A 244 -2.04 -6.86 -14.71
C THR A 244 -0.87 -6.18 -14.02
N VAL A 245 -1.14 -5.33 -13.03
CA VAL A 245 -0.09 -4.67 -12.24
C VAL A 245 0.63 -5.69 -11.37
N PHE A 246 -0.10 -6.60 -10.73
CA PHE A 246 0.47 -7.65 -9.89
C PHE A 246 1.48 -8.51 -10.66
N ILE A 247 1.16 -8.95 -11.89
CA ILE A 247 2.08 -9.74 -12.71
C ILE A 247 3.36 -8.96 -13.01
N VAL A 248 3.24 -7.70 -13.43
CA VAL A 248 4.42 -6.87 -13.74
C VAL A 248 5.27 -6.64 -12.49
N THR A 249 4.65 -6.27 -11.37
CA THR A 249 5.37 -6.07 -10.11
C THR A 249 5.99 -7.36 -9.58
N LEU A 250 5.34 -8.52 -9.80
CA LEU A 250 5.87 -9.83 -9.42
C LEU A 250 7.13 -10.15 -10.23
N LEU A 251 7.14 -9.87 -11.54
CA LEU A 251 8.34 -10.05 -12.36
C LEU A 251 9.47 -9.13 -11.89
N ILE A 252 9.16 -7.88 -11.52
CA ILE A 252 10.16 -6.96 -10.94
C ILE A 252 10.68 -7.50 -9.59
N PHE A 253 9.82 -8.09 -8.77
CA PHE A 253 10.23 -8.67 -7.50
C PHE A 253 11.16 -9.89 -7.66
N LEU A 254 10.88 -10.75 -8.66
CA LEU A 254 11.65 -11.97 -8.90
C LEU A 254 12.94 -11.73 -9.68
N PHE A 255 12.93 -10.81 -10.63
CA PHE A 255 14.05 -10.59 -11.58
C PHE A 255 14.72 -9.22 -11.43
N GLY A 256 14.18 -8.33 -10.60
CA GLY A 256 14.75 -7.01 -10.34
C GLY A 256 16.01 -7.05 -9.47
N SER A 257 16.72 -5.93 -9.42
CA SER A 257 17.85 -5.75 -8.50
C SER A 257 17.37 -5.70 -7.05
N GLU A 258 18.28 -5.96 -6.11
CA GLU A 258 17.94 -5.92 -4.69
C GLU A 258 17.42 -4.54 -4.25
N SER A 259 17.99 -3.47 -4.81
CA SER A 259 17.59 -2.08 -4.54
C SER A 259 16.10 -1.81 -4.80
N ILE A 260 15.45 -2.51 -5.73
CA ILE A 260 14.01 -2.37 -6.04
C ILE A 260 13.18 -3.57 -5.58
N ARG A 261 13.80 -4.57 -4.96
CA ARG A 261 13.11 -5.79 -4.52
C ARG A 261 12.15 -5.50 -3.37
N LEU A 262 12.58 -4.72 -2.37
CA LEU A 262 11.69 -4.32 -1.27
C LEU A 262 10.62 -3.33 -1.73
N PHE A 263 10.96 -2.43 -2.65
CA PHE A 263 10.00 -1.55 -3.31
C PHE A 263 8.86 -2.32 -4.01
N SER A 264 9.22 -3.30 -4.85
CA SER A 264 8.24 -4.13 -5.57
C SER A 264 7.42 -5.02 -4.62
N LEU A 265 8.04 -5.54 -3.55
CA LEU A 265 7.33 -6.27 -2.50
C LEU A 265 6.28 -5.40 -1.81
N ALA A 266 6.60 -4.15 -1.48
CA ALA A 266 5.65 -3.20 -0.89
C ALA A 266 4.43 -2.97 -1.80
N ILE A 267 4.66 -2.80 -3.11
CA ILE A 267 3.56 -2.68 -4.09
C ILE A 267 2.73 -3.97 -4.15
N LEU A 268 3.34 -5.16 -4.19
CA LEU A 268 2.61 -6.44 -4.21
C LEU A 268 1.69 -6.60 -3.01
N ILE A 269 2.22 -6.36 -1.80
CA ILE A 269 1.44 -6.43 -0.56
C ILE A 269 0.29 -5.42 -0.60
N GLY A 270 0.59 -4.20 -1.04
CA GLY A 270 -0.39 -3.12 -1.12
C GLY A 270 -1.51 -3.38 -2.13
N LEU A 271 -1.20 -3.98 -3.29
CA LEU A 271 -2.20 -4.37 -4.29
C LEU A 271 -3.13 -5.45 -3.75
N VAL A 272 -2.58 -6.47 -3.09
CA VAL A 272 -3.38 -7.54 -2.48
C VAL A 272 -4.27 -6.98 -1.36
N SER A 273 -3.72 -6.12 -0.50
CA SER A 273 -4.50 -5.44 0.54
C SER A 273 -5.58 -4.56 -0.07
N GLY A 274 -5.25 -3.77 -1.10
CA GLY A 274 -6.18 -2.86 -1.77
C GLY A 274 -7.36 -3.58 -2.43
N ALA A 275 -7.10 -4.71 -3.09
CA ALA A 275 -8.14 -5.56 -3.65
C ALA A 275 -9.04 -6.12 -2.54
N TYR A 276 -8.45 -6.64 -1.47
CA TYR A 276 -9.18 -7.15 -0.31
C TYR A 276 -10.02 -6.07 0.37
N SER A 277 -9.43 -4.92 0.71
CA SER A 277 -10.08 -3.86 1.47
C SER A 277 -11.21 -3.21 0.68
N THR A 278 -11.10 -3.12 -0.64
CA THR A 278 -12.16 -2.60 -1.51
C THR A 278 -13.44 -3.46 -1.42
N LEU A 279 -13.28 -4.78 -1.41
CA LEU A 279 -14.39 -5.74 -1.38
C LEU A 279 -14.92 -5.97 0.05
N CYS A 280 -14.01 -6.17 1.00
CA CYS A 280 -14.31 -6.68 2.33
C CYS A 280 -14.41 -5.58 3.41
N LEU A 281 -13.89 -4.38 3.17
CA LEU A 281 -13.94 -3.26 4.10
C LEU A 281 -14.75 -2.08 3.56
N ALA A 282 -14.34 -1.47 2.44
CA ALA A 282 -14.89 -0.23 1.92
C ALA A 282 -16.40 -0.33 1.64
N SER A 283 -16.81 -1.37 0.89
CA SER A 283 -18.22 -1.57 0.52
C SER A 283 -19.11 -1.91 1.72
N PRO A 284 -18.72 -2.84 2.63
CA PRO A 284 -19.48 -3.08 3.84
C PRO A 284 -19.52 -1.89 4.83
N LEU A 285 -18.41 -1.14 4.97
CA LEU A 285 -18.37 0.05 5.84
C LEU A 285 -19.36 1.09 5.35
N TRP A 286 -19.41 1.31 4.04
CA TRP A 286 -20.39 2.20 3.44
C TRP A 286 -21.82 1.72 3.70
N PHE A 287 -22.09 0.41 3.58
CA PHE A 287 -23.39 -0.19 3.88
C PHE A 287 -23.83 0.11 5.33
N ASP A 288 -22.95 -0.11 6.31
CA ASP A 288 -23.28 0.11 7.72
C ASP A 288 -23.48 1.62 8.04
N LEU A 289 -22.71 2.51 7.40
CA LEU A 289 -22.92 3.97 7.51
C LEU A 289 -24.27 4.39 6.91
N LYS A 290 -24.66 3.81 5.76
CA LYS A 290 -25.93 4.12 5.10
C LYS A 290 -27.12 3.57 5.90
N LYS A 291 -27.01 2.38 6.47
CA LYS A 291 -28.02 1.78 7.35
C LYS A 291 -28.35 2.69 8.54
N ARG A 292 -27.33 3.27 9.18
CA ARG A 292 -27.51 4.16 10.34
C ARG A 292 -28.26 5.46 10.04
N GLU A 293 -28.30 5.91 8.78
CA GLU A 293 -29.08 7.08 8.35
C GLU A 293 -30.60 6.82 8.43
N LYS A 294 -31.07 5.66 7.95
CA LYS A 294 -32.50 5.32 7.97
C LYS A 294 -33.03 5.14 9.39
N SER A 295 -32.22 4.57 10.29
CA SER A 295 -32.59 4.41 11.71
C SER A 295 -32.76 5.73 12.47
N LYS A 296 -32.22 6.85 11.95
CA LYS A 296 -32.30 8.18 12.59
C LYS A 296 -33.44 9.06 12.06
N LYS A 297 -34.16 8.69 11.00
CA LYS A 297 -35.37 9.41 10.60
C LYS A 297 -36.51 9.06 11.57
N PRO A 298 -37.13 10.04 12.27
CA PRO A 298 -38.28 9.77 13.11
C PRO A 298 -39.39 9.18 12.25
N ARG A 299 -39.96 8.06 12.67
CA ARG A 299 -41.19 7.49 12.11
C ARG A 299 -42.25 8.59 12.20
N ALA A 300 -42.61 9.20 11.07
CA ALA A 300 -43.61 10.25 11.02
C ALA A 300 -44.86 9.77 11.78
N ALA A 301 -45.31 10.59 12.75
CA ALA A 301 -46.43 10.28 13.61
C ALA A 301 -47.62 9.82 12.75
N ALA A 302 -48.19 8.65 13.10
CA ALA A 302 -49.42 8.18 12.48
C ALA A 302 -50.50 9.26 12.64
N PRO A 303 -51.30 9.55 11.60
CA PRO A 303 -52.35 10.55 11.71
C PRO A 303 -53.34 10.12 12.79
N SER A 304 -53.54 10.95 13.81
CA SER A 304 -54.52 10.69 14.87
C SER A 304 -55.90 10.56 14.24
N SER A 305 -56.59 9.45 14.49
CA SER A 305 -57.99 9.27 14.12
C SER A 305 -58.82 10.38 14.75
N LYS A 306 -59.32 11.31 13.94
CA LYS A 306 -60.40 12.21 14.36
C LYS A 306 -61.62 11.33 14.68
N LYS A 307 -62.03 11.28 15.95
CA LYS A 307 -63.37 10.81 16.31
C LYS A 307 -64.35 11.87 15.85
N GLU A 308 -65.31 11.48 15.02
CA GLU A 308 -66.48 12.31 14.69
C GLU A 308 -67.32 12.54 15.96
N PRO A 309 -67.93 13.72 16.12
CA PRO A 309 -68.87 13.97 17.20
C PRO A 309 -70.19 13.25 16.88
N VAL A 310 -70.63 12.39 17.79
CA VAL A 310 -72.01 11.88 17.80
C VAL A 310 -72.89 12.98 18.36
N ILE A 311 -73.88 13.39 17.58
CA ILE A 311 -74.95 14.34 17.92
C ILE A 311 -75.96 13.64 18.86
#